data_AF-A0A845X2L5-F1
#
_entry.id   AF-A0A845X2L5-F1
#
_cell.length_a   1.000
_cell.length_b   1.000
_cell.length_c   1.000
_cell.angle_alpha   90.00
_cell.angle_beta   90.00
_cell.angle_gamma   90.00
#
_symmetry.space_group_name_H-M   'P 1'
#
loop_
_entity.id
_entity.type
_entity.pdbx_description
1 polymer ?
#
loop_
_entity_poly.entity_id
_entity_poly.type
_entity_poly.pdbx_seq_one_letter_code
_entity_poly.pdbx_strand_id
1 'polypeptide(L)'
;MKHLAVSALYCAGFWTLLFPTVSLAQAQNYPTNERQSFVESCANLRGSEVRAICACTFEKIKARYSYEEYRSIRQRIDNGSQLPAPVVKMIEDCRRSQS
;
A
#
# COMPACT_ATOMS: atom_id res chain seq x y z
N MET A 1 11.13 -9.20 32.95
CA MET A 1 11.29 -10.54 32.35
C MET A 1 12.43 -10.49 31.35
N LYS A 2 13.52 -11.18 31.68
CA LYS A 2 14.60 -11.72 30.83
C LYS A 2 15.08 -10.84 29.66
N HIS A 3 16.14 -10.10 29.98
CA HIS A 3 17.22 -9.68 29.11
C HIS A 3 17.51 -10.72 28.01
N LEU A 4 17.35 -10.34 26.74
CA LEU A 4 18.00 -11.02 25.63
C LEU A 4 19.31 -10.30 25.36
N ALA A 5 20.39 -11.06 25.56
CA ALA A 5 21.77 -10.66 25.43
C ALA A 5 22.07 -10.19 24.01
N VAL A 6 22.41 -8.91 23.88
CA VAL A 6 23.19 -8.39 22.75
C VAL A 6 24.63 -8.35 23.24
N SER A 7 25.38 -9.40 22.95
CA SER A 7 26.82 -9.45 23.20
C SER A 7 27.57 -9.88 21.96
N ALA A 8 28.66 -9.14 21.75
CA ALA A 8 29.78 -9.38 20.85
C ALA A 8 29.48 -8.99 19.38
N LEU A 9 30.28 -8.15 18.71
CA LEU A 9 31.72 -7.97 18.82
C LEU A 9 32.13 -6.50 18.60
N TYR A 10 33.09 -6.07 19.40
CA TYR A 10 34.00 -4.98 19.09
C TYR A 10 34.76 -5.31 17.79
N CYS A 11 34.65 -4.43 16.79
CA CYS A 11 35.69 -4.25 15.78
C CYS A 11 36.14 -2.79 15.89
N ALA A 12 37.19 -2.57 16.68
CA ALA A 12 37.93 -1.32 16.64
C ALA A 12 38.74 -1.28 15.33
N GLY A 13 38.52 -0.23 14.53
CA GLY A 13 39.43 0.14 13.45
C GLY A 13 38.80 0.18 12.06
N PHE A 14 38.82 1.39 11.48
CA PHE A 14 39.09 1.59 10.06
C PHE A 14 37.97 1.29 9.06
N TRP A 15 36.93 2.13 9.06
CA TRP A 15 36.39 2.87 7.90
C TRP A 15 35.00 3.37 8.24
N THR A 16 34.82 4.68 8.29
CA THR A 16 33.52 5.35 8.24
C THR A 16 32.91 5.17 6.85
N LEU A 17 32.49 3.94 6.51
CA LEU A 17 31.51 3.75 5.46
C LEU A 17 30.15 4.02 6.06
N LEU A 18 29.71 5.27 5.85
CA LEU A 18 28.33 5.70 5.79
C LEU A 18 27.53 4.64 5.02
N PHE A 19 27.00 3.64 5.72
CA PHE A 19 25.84 2.91 5.25
C PHE A 19 24.69 3.91 5.36
N PRO A 20 24.15 4.45 4.25
CA PRO A 20 22.87 5.10 4.35
C PRO A 20 21.93 4.03 4.87
N THR A 21 21.42 4.22 6.08
CA THR A 21 20.22 3.52 6.53
C THR A 21 19.15 3.90 5.52
N VAL A 22 19.01 3.10 4.46
CA VAL A 22 17.88 3.18 3.55
C VAL A 22 16.68 2.85 4.43
N SER A 23 16.01 3.89 4.90
CA SER A 23 14.81 3.78 5.70
C SER A 23 13.75 3.06 4.88
N LEU A 24 13.52 1.78 5.18
CA LEU A 24 12.42 0.94 4.67
C LEU A 24 11.00 1.46 5.02
N ALA A 25 10.86 2.73 5.42
CA ALA A 25 9.64 3.29 5.99
C ALA A 25 8.74 4.02 4.97
N GLN A 26 9.06 3.97 3.67
CA GLN A 26 8.26 4.68 2.65
C GLN A 26 7.00 3.91 2.23
N ALA A 27 6.82 2.66 2.68
CA ALA A 27 5.65 1.87 2.35
C ALA A 27 4.37 2.23 3.13
N GLN A 28 4.41 3.06 4.19
CA GLN A 28 3.45 2.80 5.29
C GLN A 28 2.33 3.81 5.56
N ASN A 29 2.35 5.05 5.06
CA ASN A 29 1.35 6.04 5.53
C ASN A 29 0.46 6.57 4.41
N TYR A 30 -0.59 5.80 4.10
CA TYR A 30 -1.76 6.37 3.42
C TYR A 30 -2.45 7.36 4.36
N PRO A 31 -2.96 8.50 3.86
CA PRO A 31 -3.80 9.40 4.64
C PRO A 31 -4.99 8.65 5.25
N THR A 32 -5.42 9.05 6.45
CA THR A 32 -6.47 8.37 7.21
C THR A 32 -7.83 8.35 6.50
N ASN A 33 -8.10 9.37 5.66
CA ASN A 33 -9.31 9.48 4.85
C ASN A 33 -9.19 8.82 3.46
N GLU A 34 -8.01 8.36 3.06
CA GLU A 34 -7.78 7.91 1.67
C GLU A 34 -8.64 6.70 1.31
N ARG A 35 -8.85 5.80 2.27
CA ARG A 35 -9.75 4.65 2.09
C ARG A 35 -11.17 5.09 1.77
N GLN A 36 -11.69 6.06 2.52
CA GLN A 36 -13.06 6.54 2.33
C GLN A 36 -13.19 7.24 0.97
N SER A 37 -12.26 8.14 0.64
CA SER A 37 -12.19 8.82 -0.66
C SER A 37 -12.12 7.84 -1.83
N PHE A 38 -11.33 6.78 -1.70
CA PHE A 38 -11.27 5.71 -2.70
C PHE A 38 -12.62 5.00 -2.86
N VAL A 39 -13.23 4.56 -1.76
CA VAL A 39 -14.50 3.81 -1.81
C VAL A 39 -15.63 4.66 -2.38
N GLU A 40 -15.71 5.93 -2.01
CA GLU A 40 -16.71 6.87 -2.53
C GLU A 40 -16.55 7.11 -4.03
N SER A 41 -15.31 7.29 -4.49
CA SER A 41 -15.00 7.45 -5.91
C SER A 41 -15.26 6.17 -6.72
N CYS A 42 -14.84 5.01 -6.21
CA CYS A 42 -14.96 3.71 -6.87
C CYS A 42 -16.42 3.24 -6.97
N ALA A 43 -17.18 3.37 -5.89
CA ALA A 43 -18.56 2.90 -5.82
C ALA A 43 -19.58 3.99 -6.14
N ASN A 44 -19.20 5.10 -6.78
CA ASN A 44 -20.05 6.27 -6.98
C ASN A 44 -21.52 5.92 -7.32
N LEU A 45 -22.46 6.27 -6.42
CA LEU A 45 -23.90 5.97 -6.50
C LEU A 45 -24.29 4.48 -6.65
N ARG A 46 -23.37 3.56 -6.36
CA ARG A 46 -23.58 2.10 -6.34
C ARG A 46 -23.93 1.60 -4.93
N GLY A 47 -24.57 0.42 -4.89
CA GLY A 47 -25.01 -0.23 -3.65
C GLY A 47 -23.89 -0.78 -2.76
N SER A 48 -24.27 -1.31 -1.60
CA SER A 48 -23.37 -1.82 -0.55
C SER A 48 -22.40 -2.91 -1.03
N GLU A 49 -22.85 -3.77 -1.95
CA GLU A 49 -22.02 -4.83 -2.54
C GLU A 49 -20.79 -4.26 -3.25
N VAL A 50 -20.98 -3.26 -4.13
CA VAL A 50 -19.88 -2.60 -4.84
C VAL A 50 -18.97 -1.85 -3.86
N ARG A 51 -19.55 -1.20 -2.84
CA ARG A 51 -18.75 -0.54 -1.78
C ARG A 51 -17.83 -1.53 -1.06
N ALA A 52 -18.29 -2.75 -0.81
CA ALA A 52 -17.48 -3.80 -0.17
C ALA A 52 -16.34 -4.28 -1.09
N ILE A 53 -16.61 -4.45 -2.39
CA ILE A 53 -15.57 -4.76 -3.39
C ILE A 53 -14.52 -3.64 -3.47
N CYS A 54 -14.95 -2.38 -3.52
CA CYS A 54 -14.05 -1.22 -3.53
C CYS A 54 -13.19 -1.15 -2.26
N ALA A 55 -13.78 -1.38 -1.08
CA ALA A 55 -13.07 -1.42 0.18
C ALA A 55 -12.01 -2.55 0.21
N CYS A 56 -12.37 -3.76 -0.23
CA CYS A 56 -11.45 -4.87 -0.36
C CYS A 56 -10.29 -4.54 -1.33
N THR A 57 -10.61 -3.93 -2.47
CA THR A 57 -9.63 -3.55 -3.49
C THR A 57 -8.63 -2.55 -2.94
N PHE A 58 -9.09 -1.56 -2.17
CA PHE A 58 -8.22 -0.58 -1.53
C PHE A 58 -7.20 -1.23 -0.59
N GLU A 59 -7.61 -2.19 0.25
CA GLU A 59 -6.66 -2.87 1.14
C GLU A 59 -5.60 -3.66 0.36
N LYS A 60 -5.98 -4.28 -0.78
CA LYS A 60 -5.01 -4.95 -1.66
C LYS A 60 -4.05 -3.97 -2.34
N ILE A 61 -4.54 -2.80 -2.75
CA ILE A 61 -3.71 -1.73 -3.30
C ILE A 61 -2.72 -1.25 -2.24
N LYS A 62 -3.20 -0.89 -1.06
CA LYS A 62 -2.38 -0.42 0.06
C LYS A 62 -1.34 -1.43 0.52
N ALA A 63 -1.65 -2.73 0.45
CA ALA A 63 -0.70 -3.79 0.77
C ALA A 63 0.41 -3.96 -0.28
N ARG A 64 0.19 -3.50 -1.53
CA ARG A 64 1.14 -3.70 -2.65
C ARG A 64 1.89 -2.44 -3.04
N TYR A 65 1.25 -1.29 -2.96
CA TYR A 65 1.75 -0.02 -3.47
C TYR A 65 1.95 0.96 -2.32
N SER A 66 3.10 1.64 -2.32
CA SER A 66 3.28 2.85 -1.52
C SER A 66 2.22 3.89 -1.90
N TYR A 67 2.00 4.87 -1.02
CA TYR A 67 1.05 5.93 -1.29
C TYR A 67 1.41 6.75 -2.54
N GLU A 68 2.71 6.96 -2.81
CA GLU A 68 3.18 7.69 -4.00
C GLU A 68 2.87 6.93 -5.30
N GLU A 69 3.13 5.62 -5.34
CA GLU A 69 2.79 4.77 -6.47
C GLU A 69 1.29 4.74 -6.72
N TYR A 70 0.50 4.59 -5.65
CA TYR A 70 -0.95 4.68 -5.73
C TYR A 70 -1.43 6.01 -6.30
N ARG A 71 -0.89 7.15 -5.82
CA ARG A 71 -1.23 8.47 -6.36
C ARG A 71 -0.89 8.58 -7.85
N SER A 72 0.27 8.09 -8.26
CA SER A 72 0.67 8.07 -9.67
C SER A 72 -0.29 7.25 -10.52
N ILE A 73 -0.68 6.06 -10.05
CA ILE A 73 -1.68 5.21 -10.71
C ILE A 73 -3.02 5.95 -10.82
N ARG A 74 -3.49 6.56 -9.72
CA ARG A 74 -4.76 7.29 -9.65
C ARG A 74 -4.78 8.46 -10.63
N GLN A 75 -3.73 9.28 -10.63
CA GLN A 75 -3.60 10.42 -11.55
C GLN A 75 -3.64 9.98 -13.02
N ARG A 76 -3.00 8.85 -13.36
CA ARG A 76 -3.05 8.32 -14.72
C ARG A 76 -4.47 7.89 -15.12
N ILE A 77 -5.20 7.25 -14.22
CA ILE A 77 -6.58 6.82 -14.45
C ILE A 77 -7.50 8.04 -14.59
N ASP A 78 -7.34 9.05 -13.73
CA ASP A 78 -8.09 10.32 -13.81
C ASP A 78 -7.83 11.04 -15.16
N ASN A 79 -6.64 10.86 -15.73
CA ASN A 79 -6.28 11.34 -17.07
C ASN A 79 -6.70 10.40 -18.22
N GLY A 80 -7.54 9.40 -17.95
CA GLY A 80 -8.10 8.50 -18.96
C GLY A 80 -7.26 7.25 -19.29
N SER A 81 -6.18 6.98 -18.54
CA SER A 81 -5.46 5.71 -18.69
C SER A 81 -6.30 4.54 -18.19
N GLN A 82 -6.07 3.37 -18.78
CA GLN A 82 -6.66 2.13 -18.26
C GLN A 82 -6.06 1.75 -16.91
N LEU A 83 -6.83 0.97 -16.14
CA LEU A 83 -6.36 0.37 -14.90
C LEU A 83 -5.18 -0.58 -15.19
N PRO A 84 -4.10 -0.53 -14.40
CA PRO A 84 -3.04 -1.52 -14.49
C PRO A 84 -3.57 -2.94 -14.29
N ALA A 85 -3.09 -3.91 -15.06
CA ALA A 85 -3.52 -5.31 -14.96
C ALA A 85 -3.48 -5.89 -13.52
N PRO A 86 -2.47 -5.57 -12.67
CA PRO A 86 -2.49 -6.01 -11.28
C PRO A 86 -3.70 -5.47 -10.48
N VAL A 87 -4.14 -4.24 -10.74
CA VAL A 87 -5.29 -3.64 -10.07
C VAL A 87 -6.59 -4.29 -10.56
N VAL A 88 -6.70 -4.57 -11.86
CA VAL A 88 -7.84 -5.33 -12.41
C VAL A 88 -7.96 -6.69 -11.73
N LYS A 89 -6.85 -7.42 -11.58
CA LYS A 89 -6.82 -8.70 -10.87
C LYS A 89 -7.26 -8.58 -9.41
N MET A 90 -6.88 -7.51 -8.71
CA MET A 90 -7.33 -7.27 -7.34
C MET A 90 -8.85 -7.07 -7.25
N ILE A 91 -9.45 -6.36 -8.20
CA ILE A 91 -10.90 -6.18 -8.28
C ILE A 91 -11.60 -7.53 -8.50
N GLU A 92 -11.08 -8.36 -9.41
CA GLU A 92 -11.62 -9.70 -9.67
C GLU A 92 -11.52 -10.62 -8.45
N ASP A 93 -10.38 -10.60 -7.76
CA ASP A 93 -10.17 -11.35 -6.52
C ASP A 93 -11.19 -10.93 -5.46
N CYS A 94 -11.37 -9.62 -5.26
CA CYS A 94 -12.34 -9.09 -4.30
C CYS A 94 -13.78 -9.42 -4.69
N ARG A 95 -14.14 -9.37 -5.97
CA ARG A 95 -15.48 -9.78 -6.43
C ARG A 95 -15.75 -11.25 -6.09
N ARG A 96 -14.78 -12.15 -6.33
CA ARG A 96 -14.91 -13.58 -6.00
C ARG A 96 -15.01 -13.87 -4.50
N SER A 97 -14.44 -13.03 -3.65
CA SER A 97 -14.54 -13.18 -2.20
C SER A 97 -15.87 -12.67 -1.62
N GLN A 98 -16.62 -11.89 -2.39
CA GLN A 98 -17.87 -11.25 -1.94
C GLN A 98 -19.13 -11.89 -2.56
N SER A 99 -18.96 -12.89 -3.44
CA SER A 99 -20.02 -13.77 -3.98
C SER A 99 -20.21 -14.99 -3.11
#